data_AF-A0A1M6Y7T4-F1
#
_entry.id   AF-A0A1M6Y7T4-F1
#
_cell.length_a   1.000
_cell.length_b   1.000
_cell.length_c   1.000
_cell.angle_alpha   90.00
_cell.angle_beta   90.00
_cell.angle_gamma   90.00
#
_symmetry.space_group_name_H-M   'P 1'
#
loop_
_entity.id
_entity.type
_entity.pdbx_description
1 polymer ?
#
loop_
_entity_poly.entity_id
_entity_poly.type
_entity_poly.pdbx_seq_one_letter_code
_entity_poly.pdbx_strand_id
1 'polypeptide(L)'
;MSNVDNSYYINKCLAAVVATLGRGDHTAWSNYDYEKLSVAIEEKTGVLLSVTTLKRVFGRVKYNSAPAVTTLNALAQYAGFTDWQAFRLSLAPEESIATIQPVKVAPGSFHWRWWALLLLVVILGLLAWVARPGRGKAGTRDSSAYQFSSTKVLTAGVPNSVVFNYNAQAASDDSVFIAQSWDVSRRRAVDKHRTAFSSIYYYPGFFRARLLIGADEVRHHDLIINSDGWLAVQPQEEVPVYFKKTDYERDSMIVVSRALLEQYKISLQPKLPEVRMYNVQQLPGLRNDNFTFETSVRSDFEEGSGACQRIEVLLLCENDVIIVPLSAKGCIGDLSLVAGGAAVNSAMGDLSGFGCDPRNWVDLKITSADGVYKFYVNENPVYTLKAQNSPTAIVGVQYRFAGPAAVRKALFTTGDRQYKLL
;
A
#
# COMPACT_ATOMS: atom_id res chain seq x y z
N MET A 1 -2.99 44.09 -14.21
CA MET A 1 -2.25 42.82 -14.09
C MET A 1 -2.45 42.29 -12.68
N SER A 2 -3.49 41.49 -12.47
CA SER A 2 -3.80 40.93 -11.15
C SER A 2 -2.86 39.75 -10.86
N ASN A 3 -2.14 39.84 -9.74
CA ASN A 3 -1.41 38.73 -9.14
C ASN A 3 -2.42 37.65 -8.73
N VAL A 4 -2.78 36.77 -9.66
CA VAL A 4 -3.41 35.49 -9.31
C VAL A 4 -2.29 34.64 -8.72
N ASP A 5 -2.26 34.58 -7.39
CA ASP A 5 -1.28 33.86 -6.59
C ASP A 5 -1.06 32.43 -7.13
N ASN A 6 0.18 31.97 -7.21
CA ASN A 6 0.52 30.60 -7.63
C ASN A 6 -0.25 29.56 -6.78
N SER A 7 -0.60 29.90 -5.54
CA SER A 7 -1.46 29.11 -4.66
C SER A 7 -2.85 28.83 -5.27
N TYR A 8 -3.44 29.76 -6.03
CA TYR A 8 -4.74 29.58 -6.67
C TYR A 8 -4.72 28.43 -7.68
N TYR A 9 -3.74 28.44 -8.59
CA TYR A 9 -3.60 27.39 -9.60
C TYR A 9 -3.28 26.04 -8.96
N ILE A 10 -2.43 26.01 -7.93
CA ILE A 10 -2.08 24.77 -7.23
C ILE A 10 -3.33 24.16 -6.59
N ASN A 11 -4.13 24.95 -5.87
CA ASN A 11 -5.35 24.47 -5.24
C ASN A 11 -6.37 23.95 -6.27
N LYS A 12 -6.51 24.61 -7.42
CA LYS A 12 -7.37 24.12 -8.51
C LYS A 12 -6.86 22.80 -9.10
N CYS A 13 -5.56 22.63 -9.23
CA CYS A 13 -4.96 21.38 -9.70
C CYS A 13 -5.20 20.25 -8.72
N LEU A 14 -4.99 20.50 -7.43
CA LEU A 14 -5.27 19.52 -6.39
C LEU A 14 -6.74 19.12 -6.36
N ALA A 15 -7.67 20.07 -6.54
CA ALA A 15 -9.09 19.75 -6.67
C ALA A 15 -9.39 18.84 -7.89
N ALA A 16 -8.76 19.10 -9.04
CA ALA A 16 -8.91 18.25 -10.23
C ALA A 16 -8.32 16.85 -10.02
N VAL A 17 -7.19 16.74 -9.31
CA VAL A 17 -6.58 15.47 -8.91
C VAL A 17 -7.48 14.69 -7.96
N VAL A 18 -8.10 15.36 -6.97
CA VAL A 18 -9.06 14.76 -6.03
C VAL A 18 -10.29 14.23 -6.78
N ALA A 19 -10.84 15.02 -7.70
CA ALA A 19 -11.97 14.61 -8.53
C ALA A 19 -11.62 13.40 -9.40
N THR A 20 -10.42 13.36 -9.98
CA THR A 20 -9.93 12.25 -10.80
C THR A 20 -9.72 10.98 -9.98
N LEU A 21 -9.25 11.09 -8.73
CA LEU A 21 -9.05 9.95 -7.84
C LEU A 21 -10.38 9.36 -7.33
N GLY A 22 -11.45 10.15 -7.23
CA GLY A 22 -12.78 9.68 -6.85
C GLY A 22 -12.92 9.20 -5.40
N ARG A 23 -12.07 9.69 -4.49
CA ARG A 23 -11.96 9.23 -3.09
C ARG A 23 -12.41 10.25 -2.04
N GLY A 24 -13.33 11.14 -2.40
CA GLY A 24 -13.84 12.17 -1.49
C GLY A 24 -12.78 13.23 -1.12
N ASP A 25 -13.06 14.02 -0.09
CA ASP A 25 -12.24 15.19 0.23
C ASP A 25 -10.86 14.84 0.82
N HIS A 26 -9.82 15.45 0.25
CA HIS A 26 -8.43 15.31 0.67
C HIS A 26 -8.14 15.73 2.12
N THR A 27 -9.01 16.53 2.74
CA THR A 27 -8.91 16.92 4.15
C THR A 27 -9.23 15.77 5.13
N ALA A 28 -9.79 14.65 4.64
CA ALA A 28 -10.03 13.42 5.40
C ALA A 28 -9.08 12.26 5.01
N TRP A 29 -8.26 12.41 3.97
CA TRP A 29 -7.37 11.34 3.48
C TRP A 29 -6.40 10.78 4.52
N SER A 30 -6.36 9.45 4.60
CA SER A 30 -5.44 8.65 5.39
C SER A 30 -4.11 8.41 4.64
N ASN A 31 -3.13 7.77 5.29
CA ASN A 31 -1.88 7.38 4.60
C ASN A 31 -2.15 6.50 3.38
N TYR A 32 -3.15 5.62 3.48
CA TYR A 32 -3.57 4.73 2.42
C TYR A 32 -4.11 5.48 1.19
N ASP A 33 -4.79 6.60 1.37
CA ASP A 33 -5.31 7.39 0.25
C ASP A 33 -4.18 8.10 -0.52
N TYR A 34 -3.15 8.56 0.19
CA TYR A 34 -1.95 9.08 -0.45
C TYR A 34 -1.13 7.98 -1.14
N GLU A 35 -1.12 6.75 -0.60
CA GLU A 35 -0.51 5.59 -1.27
C GLU A 35 -1.27 5.26 -2.56
N LYS A 36 -2.60 5.26 -2.53
CA LYS A 36 -3.43 5.03 -3.71
C LYS A 36 -3.30 6.14 -4.75
N LEU A 37 -3.20 7.39 -4.32
CA LEU A 37 -2.91 8.51 -5.22
C LEU A 37 -1.52 8.39 -5.84
N SER A 38 -0.51 7.99 -5.06
CA SER A 38 0.86 7.77 -5.54
C SER A 38 0.90 6.73 -6.67
N VAL A 39 0.25 5.58 -6.44
CA VAL A 39 0.11 4.50 -7.44
C VAL A 39 -0.66 4.99 -8.67
N ALA A 40 -1.80 5.67 -8.49
CA ALA A 40 -2.61 6.13 -9.61
C ALA A 40 -1.89 7.18 -10.49
N ILE A 41 -1.10 8.06 -9.87
CA ILE A 41 -0.24 9.03 -10.60
C ILE A 41 0.85 8.28 -11.36
N GLU A 42 1.52 7.31 -10.74
CA GLU A 42 2.57 6.52 -11.38
C GLU A 42 2.02 5.73 -12.58
N GLU A 43 0.89 5.04 -12.43
CA GLU A 43 0.24 4.27 -13.50
C GLU A 43 -0.13 5.13 -14.70
N LYS A 44 -0.61 6.36 -14.47
CA LYS A 44 -1.10 7.24 -15.54
C LYS A 44 -0.02 8.11 -16.18
N THR A 45 1.02 8.48 -15.42
CA THR A 45 2.02 9.48 -15.85
C THR A 45 3.44 8.91 -15.99
N GLY A 46 3.70 7.72 -15.43
CA GLY A 46 5.04 7.14 -15.34
C GLY A 46 5.97 7.86 -14.34
N VAL A 47 5.46 8.84 -13.57
CA VAL A 47 6.22 9.59 -12.57
C VAL A 47 5.76 9.19 -11.17
N LEU A 48 6.67 8.63 -10.37
CA LEU A 48 6.40 8.28 -8.98
C LEU A 48 6.53 9.49 -8.06
N LEU A 49 5.42 9.92 -7.47
CA LEU A 49 5.42 10.90 -6.39
C LEU A 49 5.27 10.20 -5.04
N SER A 50 6.28 10.32 -4.17
CA SER A 50 6.24 9.70 -2.83
C SER A 50 5.06 10.21 -1.99
N VAL A 51 4.55 9.36 -1.09
CA VAL A 51 3.48 9.71 -0.15
C VAL A 51 3.81 10.97 0.66
N THR A 52 5.07 11.17 1.04
CA THR A 52 5.51 12.36 1.79
C THR A 52 5.52 13.61 0.90
N THR A 53 5.89 13.49 -0.37
CA THR A 53 5.77 14.57 -1.37
C THR A 53 4.31 14.97 -1.53
N LEU A 54 3.40 14.01 -1.73
CA LEU A 54 1.98 14.29 -1.87
C LEU A 54 1.40 14.95 -0.63
N LYS A 55 1.69 14.43 0.57
CA LYS A 55 1.24 15.05 1.84
C LYS A 55 1.72 16.50 2.01
N ARG A 56 2.93 16.82 1.54
CA ARG A 56 3.45 18.21 1.57
C ARG A 56 2.69 19.11 0.60
N VAL A 57 2.43 18.65 -0.63
CA VAL A 57 1.69 19.45 -1.63
C VAL A 57 0.23 19.66 -1.21
N PHE A 58 -0.40 18.65 -0.60
CA PHE A 58 -1.76 18.73 -0.05
C PHE A 58 -1.85 19.40 1.33
N GLY A 59 -0.76 20.01 1.84
CA GLY A 59 -0.78 20.80 3.08
C GLY A 59 -0.91 20.01 4.38
N ARG A 60 -0.74 18.67 4.37
CA ARG A 60 -0.78 17.82 5.58
C ARG A 60 0.49 17.87 6.42
N VAL A 61 1.60 18.28 5.83
CA VAL A 61 2.89 18.42 6.50
C VAL A 61 3.40 19.81 6.20
N LYS A 62 3.83 20.55 7.24
CA LYS A 62 4.42 21.89 7.06
C LYS A 62 5.63 21.81 6.14
N TYR A 63 5.61 22.59 5.06
CA TYR A 63 6.70 22.69 4.11
C TYR A 63 6.78 24.13 3.60
N ASN A 64 7.91 24.80 3.82
CA ASN A 64 8.08 26.24 3.60
C ASN A 64 8.57 26.59 2.18
N SER A 65 8.37 25.71 1.20
CA SER A 65 8.86 25.93 -0.16
C SER A 65 7.81 25.47 -1.18
N ALA A 66 7.77 26.15 -2.33
CA ALA A 66 6.85 25.79 -3.40
C ALA A 66 7.15 24.38 -3.93
N PRO A 67 6.13 23.59 -4.33
CA PRO A 67 6.33 22.31 -4.97
C PRO A 67 7.22 22.44 -6.22
N ALA A 68 8.08 21.46 -6.45
CA ALA A 68 8.90 21.41 -7.66
C ALA A 68 8.01 21.35 -8.92
N VAL A 69 8.47 21.94 -10.03
CA VAL A 69 7.74 21.95 -11.31
C VAL A 69 7.48 20.53 -11.83
N THR A 70 8.40 19.59 -11.60
CA THR A 70 8.22 18.17 -11.93
C THR A 70 7.04 17.53 -11.18
N THR A 71 6.86 17.88 -9.91
CA THR A 71 5.70 17.47 -9.10
C THR A 71 4.40 18.05 -9.64
N LEU A 72 4.41 19.34 -10.01
CA LEU A 72 3.24 20.01 -10.59
C LEU A 72 2.87 19.45 -11.97
N ASN A 73 3.86 19.09 -12.79
CA ASN A 73 3.65 18.44 -14.09
C ASN A 73 2.99 17.07 -13.93
N ALA A 74 3.48 16.23 -13.00
CA ALA A 74 2.89 14.91 -12.75
C ALA A 74 1.45 15.01 -12.25
N LEU A 75 1.13 15.99 -11.39
CA LEU A 75 -0.23 16.23 -10.92
C LEU A 75 -1.16 16.71 -12.04
N ALA A 76 -0.70 17.63 -12.90
CA ALA A 76 -1.46 18.09 -14.06
C ALA A 76 -1.72 16.97 -15.07
N GLN A 77 -0.71 16.12 -15.33
CA GLN A 77 -0.83 14.94 -16.19
C GLN A 77 -1.81 13.92 -15.65
N TYR A 78 -1.77 13.66 -14.35
CA TYR A 78 -2.76 12.79 -13.72
C TYR A 78 -4.18 13.35 -13.86
N ALA A 79 -4.36 14.66 -13.73
CA ALA A 79 -5.63 15.36 -13.95
C ALA A 79 -6.06 15.46 -15.44
N GLY A 80 -5.27 14.93 -16.39
CA GLY A 80 -5.62 14.84 -17.80
C GLY A 80 -5.06 15.95 -18.70
N PHE A 81 -4.12 16.76 -18.21
CA PHE A 81 -3.47 17.83 -18.98
C PHE A 81 -2.07 17.41 -19.46
N THR A 82 -1.54 18.04 -20.51
CA THR A 82 -0.20 17.67 -21.03
C THR A 82 0.91 17.97 -20.03
N ASP A 83 0.83 19.09 -19.32
CA ASP A 83 1.77 19.54 -18.29
C ASP A 83 1.15 20.64 -17.41
N TRP A 84 1.94 21.16 -16.46
CA TRP A 84 1.52 22.23 -15.55
C TRP A 84 1.15 23.53 -16.28
N GLN A 85 1.81 23.84 -17.39
CA GLN A 85 1.58 25.08 -18.12
C GLN A 85 0.25 25.03 -18.89
N ALA A 86 -0.05 23.89 -19.52
CA ALA A 86 -1.34 23.64 -20.18
C ALA A 86 -2.49 23.73 -19.16
N PHE A 87 -2.30 23.18 -17.96
CA PHE A 87 -3.29 23.32 -16.88
C PHE A 87 -3.54 24.78 -16.49
N ARG A 88 -2.49 25.60 -16.32
CA ARG A 88 -2.64 27.03 -15.98
C ARG A 88 -3.35 27.82 -17.06
N LEU A 89 -3.05 27.53 -18.33
CA LEU A 89 -3.71 28.17 -19.47
C LEU A 89 -5.20 27.82 -19.55
N SER A 90 -5.59 26.61 -19.13
CA SER A 90 -7.01 26.20 -19.07
C SER A 90 -7.83 26.94 -17.99
N LEU A 91 -7.18 27.61 -17.04
CA LEU A 91 -7.80 28.34 -15.94
C LEU A 91 -7.69 29.86 -16.08
N ALA A 92 -6.99 30.35 -17.11
CA ALA A 92 -6.92 31.77 -17.39
C ALA A 92 -8.31 32.26 -17.82
N PRO A 93 -8.82 33.39 -17.27
CA PRO A 93 -10.05 33.98 -17.77
C PRO A 93 -9.89 34.28 -19.27
N GLU A 94 -10.83 33.80 -20.08
CA GLU A 94 -11.10 34.46 -21.36
C GLU A 94 -11.53 35.89 -21.03
N GLU A 95 -10.60 36.85 -21.14
CA GLU A 95 -10.83 38.14 -21.78
C GLU A 95 -9.56 39.01 -21.78
N SER A 96 -8.94 39.04 -22.96
CA SER A 96 -8.28 40.22 -23.51
C SER A 96 -8.49 40.17 -25.03
N ILE A 97 -9.75 40.14 -25.45
CA ILE A 97 -10.14 40.77 -26.71
C ILE A 97 -10.29 42.24 -26.34
N ALA A 98 -9.19 42.99 -26.43
CA ALA A 98 -9.26 44.43 -26.38
C ALA A 98 -10.00 44.89 -27.65
N THR A 99 -11.10 45.59 -27.43
CA THR A 99 -11.92 46.24 -28.45
C THR A 99 -11.06 47.19 -29.29
N ILE A 100 -10.64 46.75 -30.49
CA ILE A 100 -10.06 47.66 -31.49
C ILE A 100 -11.23 48.25 -32.27
N GLN A 101 -11.41 49.57 -32.13
CA GLN A 101 -12.32 50.37 -32.94
C GLN A 101 -12.02 50.19 -34.43
N PRO A 102 -13.02 50.35 -35.33
CA PRO A 102 -12.81 50.11 -36.75
C PRO A 102 -11.93 51.22 -37.34
N VAL A 103 -10.64 50.95 -37.52
CA VAL A 103 -9.78 51.73 -38.41
C VAL A 103 -9.78 51.05 -39.76
N LYS A 104 -10.35 51.74 -40.76
CA LYS A 104 -10.23 51.37 -42.17
C LYS A 104 -8.76 51.30 -42.55
N VAL A 105 -8.24 50.13 -42.97
CA VAL A 105 -6.99 50.07 -43.73
C VAL A 105 -7.01 48.93 -44.76
N ALA A 106 -6.42 49.26 -45.90
CA ALA A 106 -6.45 48.66 -47.24
C ALA A 106 -6.06 47.16 -47.36
N PRO A 107 -6.35 46.50 -48.50
CA PRO A 107 -6.12 45.05 -48.65
C PRO A 107 -4.61 44.75 -48.81
N GLY A 108 -4.07 43.98 -47.87
CA GLY A 108 -2.73 43.38 -47.96
C GLY A 108 -2.80 41.98 -48.56
N SER A 109 -2.01 41.74 -49.62
CA SER A 109 -2.02 40.50 -50.40
C SER A 109 -1.70 39.25 -49.58
N PHE A 110 -2.58 38.25 -49.67
CA PHE A 110 -2.51 36.98 -48.97
C PHE A 110 -1.44 36.06 -49.58
N HIS A 111 -0.31 35.87 -48.89
CA HIS A 111 0.79 35.01 -49.36
C HIS A 111 0.54 33.52 -49.01
N TRP A 112 -0.38 32.88 -49.74
CA TRP A 112 -0.77 31.45 -49.63
C TRP A 112 0.42 30.47 -49.58
N ARG A 113 1.55 30.84 -50.21
CA ARG A 113 2.75 29.99 -50.31
C ARG A 113 3.39 29.69 -48.94
N TRP A 114 3.24 30.57 -47.95
CA TRP A 114 3.77 30.36 -46.60
C TRP A 114 2.93 29.39 -45.78
N TRP A 115 1.60 29.39 -46.00
CA TRP A 115 0.68 28.45 -45.36
C TRP A 115 0.84 27.03 -45.89
N ALA A 116 1.08 26.89 -47.20
CA ALA A 116 1.40 25.60 -47.80
C ALA A 116 2.72 25.00 -47.25
N LEU A 117 3.72 25.85 -46.99
CA LEU A 117 5.01 25.42 -46.44
C LEU A 117 4.87 25.01 -44.96
N LEU A 118 4.07 25.73 -44.18
CA LEU A 118 3.79 25.41 -42.78
C LEU A 118 3.02 24.09 -42.66
N LEU A 119 2.06 23.84 -43.55
CA LEU A 119 1.29 22.60 -43.61
C LEU A 119 2.17 21.40 -44.03
N LEU A 120 3.13 21.61 -44.94
CA LEU A 120 4.13 20.60 -45.30
C LEU A 120 5.03 20.23 -44.12
N VAL A 121 5.49 21.21 -43.33
CA VAL A 121 6.33 20.98 -42.14
C VAL A 121 5.54 20.22 -41.06
N VAL A 122 4.26 20.54 -40.86
CA VAL A 122 3.39 19.81 -39.92
C VAL A 122 3.16 18.38 -40.37
N ILE A 123 2.92 18.14 -41.66
CA ILE A 123 2.76 16.79 -42.21
C ILE A 123 4.06 16.00 -42.12
N LEU A 124 5.21 16.60 -42.41
CA LEU A 124 6.52 15.97 -42.25
C LEU A 124 6.83 15.67 -40.77
N GLY A 125 6.43 16.54 -39.85
CA GLY A 125 6.53 16.31 -38.42
C GLY A 125 5.64 15.16 -37.93
N LEU A 126 4.42 15.04 -38.45
CA LEU A 126 3.50 13.93 -38.18
C LEU A 126 4.01 12.62 -38.77
N LEU A 127 4.52 12.64 -40.00
CA LEU A 127 5.12 11.47 -40.65
C LEU A 127 6.38 11.02 -39.92
N ALA A 128 7.23 11.95 -39.47
CA ALA A 128 8.38 11.63 -38.64
C ALA A 128 7.98 11.10 -37.25
N TRP A 129 6.85 11.52 -36.70
CA TRP A 129 6.32 11.03 -35.43
C TRP A 129 5.74 9.62 -35.54
N VAL A 130 5.02 9.31 -36.63
CA VAL A 130 4.49 7.97 -36.92
C VAL A 130 5.60 7.01 -37.36
N ALA A 131 6.64 7.50 -38.05
CA ALA A 131 7.80 6.72 -38.47
C ALA A 131 8.85 6.55 -37.35
N ARG A 132 8.67 7.17 -36.17
CA ARG A 132 9.46 6.77 -35.00
C ARG A 132 9.10 5.32 -34.71
N PRO A 133 10.06 4.39 -34.69
CA PRO A 133 9.80 3.06 -34.18
C PRO A 133 9.22 3.25 -32.78
N GLY A 134 7.93 2.92 -32.63
CA GLY A 134 7.27 2.99 -31.34
C GLY A 134 8.17 2.29 -30.34
N ARG A 135 8.34 2.88 -29.14
CA ARG A 135 8.92 2.19 -27.99
C ARG A 135 8.38 0.78 -28.02
N GLY A 136 9.24 -0.16 -28.40
CA GLY A 136 8.84 -1.54 -28.59
C GLY A 136 8.14 -1.98 -27.33
N LYS A 137 7.13 -2.83 -27.47
CA LYS A 137 6.71 -3.74 -26.39
C LYS A 137 7.96 -4.12 -25.61
N ALA A 138 8.00 -3.86 -24.30
CA ALA A 138 9.11 -4.22 -23.44
C ALA A 138 9.63 -5.58 -23.90
N GLY A 139 10.82 -5.59 -24.51
CA GLY A 139 11.37 -6.81 -25.07
C GLY A 139 11.38 -7.80 -23.92
N THR A 140 10.69 -8.92 -24.04
CA THR A 140 10.65 -9.93 -22.99
C THR A 140 12.08 -10.40 -22.80
N ARG A 141 12.78 -9.78 -21.83
CA ARG A 141 14.17 -10.11 -21.53
C ARG A 141 14.20 -11.59 -21.20
N ASP A 142 15.16 -12.30 -21.78
CA ASP A 142 15.29 -13.72 -21.50
C ASP A 142 15.60 -13.93 -20.03
N SER A 143 14.57 -14.34 -19.29
CA SER A 143 14.65 -14.63 -17.86
C SER A 143 15.73 -15.69 -17.59
N SER A 144 15.97 -16.62 -18.53
CA SER A 144 16.96 -17.70 -18.41
C SER A 144 18.39 -17.20 -18.14
N ALA A 145 18.73 -16.00 -18.61
CA ALA A 145 20.03 -15.37 -18.43
C ALA A 145 20.31 -14.86 -17.00
N TYR A 146 19.30 -14.90 -16.12
CA TYR A 146 19.38 -14.40 -14.76
C TYR A 146 19.23 -15.53 -13.73
N GLN A 147 19.93 -15.39 -12.61
CA GLN A 147 19.79 -16.28 -11.46
C GLN A 147 19.39 -15.47 -10.25
N PHE A 148 18.49 -16.00 -9.43
CA PHE A 148 18.06 -15.37 -8.20
C PHE A 148 17.62 -16.43 -7.20
N SER A 149 18.15 -16.36 -5.99
CA SER A 149 17.81 -17.24 -4.87
C SER A 149 18.08 -16.52 -3.55
N SER A 150 17.61 -17.07 -2.44
CA SER A 150 17.97 -16.55 -1.13
C SER A 150 18.24 -17.65 -0.11
N THR A 151 19.01 -17.29 0.90
CA THR A 151 19.35 -18.14 2.04
C THR A 151 19.11 -17.36 3.32
N LYS A 152 18.30 -17.93 4.21
CA LYS A 152 18.04 -17.37 5.54
C LYS A 152 19.22 -17.71 6.45
N VAL A 153 19.72 -16.73 7.21
CA VAL A 153 20.80 -16.95 8.18
C VAL A 153 20.29 -17.71 9.40
N LEU A 154 19.08 -17.39 9.85
CA LEU A 154 18.38 -18.15 10.91
C LEU A 154 17.25 -18.98 10.30
N THR A 155 17.03 -20.17 10.84
CA THR A 155 15.93 -21.06 10.41
C THR A 155 14.55 -20.51 10.79
N ALA A 156 14.46 -19.81 11.92
CA ALA A 156 13.25 -19.16 12.44
C ALA A 156 13.59 -17.95 13.32
N GLY A 157 12.56 -17.16 13.63
CA GLY A 157 12.67 -15.95 14.46
C GLY A 157 13.05 -14.71 13.66
N VAL A 158 12.93 -13.56 14.32
CA VAL A 158 13.32 -12.25 13.81
C VAL A 158 14.07 -11.45 14.90
N PRO A 159 14.93 -10.50 14.53
CA PRO A 159 15.32 -10.14 13.16
C PRO A 159 16.10 -11.26 12.46
N ASN A 160 15.86 -11.44 11.17
CA ASN A 160 16.52 -12.49 10.38
C ASN A 160 17.19 -11.89 9.15
N SER A 161 18.51 -12.11 9.03
CA SER A 161 19.24 -11.72 7.83
C SER A 161 19.01 -12.74 6.72
N VAL A 162 18.75 -12.25 5.52
CA VAL A 162 18.58 -13.04 4.31
C VAL A 162 19.62 -12.59 3.30
N VAL A 163 20.41 -13.55 2.83
CA VAL A 163 21.40 -13.35 1.77
C VAL A 163 20.74 -13.72 0.45
N PHE A 164 20.59 -12.74 -0.43
CA PHE A 164 20.11 -12.93 -1.80
C PHE A 164 21.31 -13.18 -2.70
N ASN A 165 21.36 -14.36 -3.32
CA ASN A 165 22.35 -14.69 -4.33
C ASN A 165 21.76 -14.44 -5.71
N TYR A 166 22.47 -13.69 -6.55
CA TYR A 166 21.97 -13.29 -7.87
C TYR A 166 23.07 -13.26 -8.92
N ASN A 167 22.67 -13.46 -10.18
CA ASN A 167 23.50 -13.15 -11.35
C ASN A 167 22.68 -12.24 -12.26
N ALA A 168 23.17 -11.01 -12.44
CA ALA A 168 22.57 -9.99 -13.28
C ALA A 168 23.56 -9.41 -14.30
N GLN A 169 24.63 -10.14 -14.67
CA GLN A 169 25.61 -9.67 -15.64
C GLN A 169 25.00 -9.35 -17.02
N ALA A 170 23.93 -10.07 -17.39
CA ALA A 170 23.17 -9.87 -18.63
C ALA A 170 22.35 -8.55 -18.64
N ALA A 171 22.31 -7.80 -17.54
CA ALA A 171 21.56 -6.54 -17.43
C ALA A 171 22.04 -5.43 -18.37
N SER A 172 23.16 -5.61 -19.08
CA SER A 172 23.74 -4.59 -19.96
C SER A 172 23.90 -3.25 -19.20
N ASP A 173 23.44 -2.13 -19.74
CA ASP A 173 23.54 -0.81 -19.09
C ASP A 173 22.38 -0.49 -18.12
N ASP A 174 21.43 -1.41 -17.94
CA ASP A 174 20.29 -1.20 -17.06
C ASP A 174 20.66 -1.32 -15.57
N SER A 175 19.91 -0.59 -14.75
CA SER A 175 20.03 -0.68 -13.29
C SER A 175 19.39 -1.97 -12.76
N VAL A 176 20.06 -2.62 -11.82
CA VAL A 176 19.56 -3.85 -11.18
C VAL A 176 19.00 -3.51 -9.81
N PHE A 177 17.84 -4.07 -9.49
CA PHE A 177 17.21 -3.88 -8.19
C PHE A 177 16.76 -5.21 -7.59
N ILE A 178 16.78 -5.29 -6.27
CA ILE A 178 16.14 -6.36 -5.50
C ILE A 178 15.00 -5.76 -4.69
N ALA A 179 13.78 -6.26 -4.90
CA ALA A 179 12.63 -5.99 -4.04
C ALA A 179 12.45 -7.15 -3.06
N GLN A 180 12.38 -6.83 -1.77
CA GLN A 180 12.34 -7.81 -0.68
C GLN A 180 10.91 -8.18 -0.26
N SER A 181 9.92 -7.45 -0.76
CA SER A 181 8.51 -7.61 -0.43
C SER A 181 7.66 -7.38 -1.67
N TRP A 182 6.34 -7.54 -1.49
CA TRP A 182 5.35 -7.22 -2.52
C TRP A 182 5.36 -5.74 -2.94
N ASP A 183 5.85 -4.85 -2.06
CA ASP A 183 6.02 -3.42 -2.34
C ASP A 183 7.35 -3.17 -3.08
N VAL A 184 7.29 -3.22 -4.40
CA VAL A 184 8.45 -2.99 -5.28
C VAL A 184 8.99 -1.56 -5.22
N SER A 185 8.24 -0.59 -4.66
CA SER A 185 8.74 0.77 -4.45
C SER A 185 9.88 0.80 -3.43
N ARG A 186 9.95 -0.18 -2.52
CA ARG A 186 11.01 -0.34 -1.52
C ARG A 186 12.23 -1.09 -2.04
N ARG A 187 12.34 -1.31 -3.35
CA ARG A 187 13.48 -1.97 -3.98
C ARG A 187 14.81 -1.30 -3.64
N ARG A 188 15.87 -2.10 -3.62
CA ARG A 188 17.25 -1.65 -3.38
C ARG A 188 18.04 -1.81 -4.66
N ALA A 189 18.74 -0.76 -5.07
CA ALA A 189 19.69 -0.84 -6.17
C ALA A 189 20.86 -1.73 -5.75
N VAL A 190 21.25 -2.65 -6.64
CA VAL A 190 22.37 -3.56 -6.42
C VAL A 190 23.31 -3.53 -7.63
N ASP A 191 24.58 -3.85 -7.39
CA ASP A 191 25.59 -3.88 -8.42
C ASP A 191 25.45 -5.16 -9.27
N LYS A 192 25.33 -5.03 -10.59
CA LYS A 192 25.23 -6.17 -11.52
C LYS A 192 26.45 -7.10 -11.52
N HIS A 193 27.60 -6.61 -11.07
CA HIS A 193 28.86 -7.36 -10.99
C HIS A 193 29.05 -8.11 -9.67
N ARG A 194 28.22 -7.82 -8.66
CA ARG A 194 28.20 -8.58 -7.41
C ARG A 194 27.27 -9.77 -7.52
N THR A 195 27.50 -10.76 -6.66
CA THR A 195 26.75 -12.01 -6.64
C THR A 195 25.86 -12.16 -5.41
N ALA A 196 25.98 -11.26 -4.42
CA ALA A 196 25.27 -11.34 -3.17
C ALA A 196 24.83 -9.97 -2.65
N PHE A 197 23.64 -9.92 -2.06
CA PHE A 197 23.09 -8.77 -1.36
C PHE A 197 22.35 -9.26 -0.10
N SER A 198 22.62 -8.67 1.06
CA SER A 198 22.01 -9.10 2.31
C SER A 198 21.01 -8.06 2.83
N SER A 199 19.92 -8.54 3.44
CA SER A 199 19.01 -7.66 4.15
C SER A 199 18.34 -8.29 5.35
N ILE A 200 17.90 -7.45 6.28
CA ILE A 200 17.32 -7.87 7.55
C ILE A 200 15.79 -7.76 7.46
N TYR A 201 15.12 -8.87 7.74
CA TYR A 201 13.68 -8.92 7.95
C TYR A 201 13.37 -8.74 9.43
N TYR A 202 12.75 -7.63 9.78
CA TYR A 202 12.37 -7.31 11.16
C TYR A 202 11.01 -7.88 11.58
N TYR A 203 10.18 -8.27 10.61
CA TYR A 203 8.86 -8.84 10.86
C TYR A 203 8.73 -10.20 10.17
N PRO A 204 8.07 -11.16 10.82
CA PRO A 204 7.75 -12.44 10.20
C PRO A 204 6.65 -12.26 9.14
N GLY A 205 6.57 -13.18 8.20
CA GLY A 205 5.56 -13.16 7.14
C GLY A 205 5.98 -13.90 5.88
N PHE A 206 5.11 -13.81 4.87
CA PHE A 206 5.37 -14.27 3.52
C PHE A 206 5.78 -13.09 2.64
N PHE A 207 6.84 -13.28 1.87
CA PHE A 207 7.42 -12.27 0.99
C PHE A 207 7.69 -12.88 -0.38
N ARG A 208 7.43 -12.11 -1.44
CA ARG A 208 7.90 -12.43 -2.78
C ARG A 208 9.12 -11.58 -3.07
N ALA A 209 10.30 -12.20 -3.05
CA ALA A 209 11.53 -11.54 -3.41
C ALA A 209 11.63 -11.48 -4.94
N ARG A 210 12.01 -10.32 -5.49
CA ARG A 210 12.06 -10.09 -6.94
C ARG A 210 13.41 -9.48 -7.34
N LEU A 211 13.97 -9.97 -8.43
CA LEU A 211 15.09 -9.36 -9.15
C LEU A 211 14.53 -8.57 -10.32
N LEU A 212 14.84 -7.29 -10.38
CA LEU A 212 14.33 -6.34 -11.38
C LEU A 212 15.49 -5.76 -12.20
N ILE A 213 15.30 -5.64 -13.51
CA ILE A 213 16.21 -4.94 -14.43
C ILE A 213 15.46 -3.73 -14.99
N GLY A 214 15.84 -2.54 -14.56
CA GLY A 214 15.05 -1.32 -14.78
C GLY A 214 13.69 -1.42 -14.07
N ALA A 215 12.62 -1.57 -14.85
CA ALA A 215 11.26 -1.78 -14.36
C ALA A 215 10.81 -3.25 -14.44
N ASP A 216 11.51 -4.08 -15.18
CA ASP A 216 11.05 -5.43 -15.53
C ASP A 216 11.50 -6.45 -14.49
N GLU A 217 10.54 -7.25 -14.02
CA GLU A 217 10.82 -8.40 -13.16
C GLU A 217 11.36 -9.56 -13.99
N VAL A 218 12.63 -9.92 -13.75
CA VAL A 218 13.28 -11.00 -14.50
C VAL A 218 13.28 -12.32 -13.74
N ARG A 219 13.25 -12.30 -12.41
CA ARG A 219 13.14 -13.49 -11.55
C ARG A 219 12.43 -13.14 -10.25
N HIS A 220 11.76 -14.12 -9.66
CA HIS A 220 11.28 -14.04 -8.28
C HIS A 220 11.28 -15.42 -7.63
N HIS A 221 11.20 -15.43 -6.31
CA HIS A 221 10.89 -16.61 -5.54
C HIS A 221 10.22 -16.21 -4.22
N ASP A 222 9.51 -17.17 -3.64
CA ASP A 222 8.77 -16.97 -2.40
C ASP A 222 9.66 -17.24 -1.19
N LEU A 223 9.47 -16.46 -0.13
CA LEU A 223 10.27 -16.47 1.08
C LEU A 223 9.37 -16.31 2.31
N ILE A 224 9.40 -17.31 3.19
CA ILE A 224 8.72 -17.25 4.49
C ILE A 224 9.74 -17.00 5.60
N ILE A 225 9.50 -15.93 6.36
CA ILE A 225 10.19 -15.61 7.61
C ILE A 225 9.30 -16.05 8.76
N ASN A 226 9.67 -17.17 9.41
CA ASN A 226 8.93 -17.74 10.52
C ASN A 226 9.13 -16.92 11.80
N SER A 227 8.11 -16.85 12.65
CA SER A 227 8.20 -16.11 13.93
C SER A 227 8.82 -16.90 15.08
N ASP A 228 8.99 -18.23 14.93
CA ASP A 228 9.36 -19.15 16.03
C ASP A 228 8.34 -19.13 17.18
N GLY A 229 7.10 -19.55 16.91
CA GLY A 229 5.99 -19.43 17.86
C GLY A 229 5.41 -18.02 17.91
N TRP A 230 4.85 -17.62 19.05
CA TRP A 230 4.32 -16.27 19.19
C TRP A 230 5.42 -15.23 19.27
N LEU A 231 5.15 -14.08 18.65
CA LEU A 231 6.00 -12.89 18.69
C LEU A 231 5.12 -11.67 18.94
N ALA A 232 5.38 -10.92 20.02
CA ALA A 232 4.77 -9.62 20.26
C ALA A 232 5.80 -8.49 20.09
N VAL A 233 5.41 -7.43 19.38
CA VAL A 233 6.26 -6.26 19.10
C VAL A 233 5.49 -4.95 19.15
N GLN A 234 6.20 -3.85 19.40
CA GLN A 234 5.72 -2.50 19.17
C GLN A 234 6.43 -1.92 17.92
N PRO A 235 5.72 -1.64 16.82
CA PRO A 235 6.33 -1.16 15.56
C PRO A 235 6.92 0.24 15.67
N GLN A 236 8.11 0.45 15.12
CA GLN A 236 8.72 1.78 14.95
C GLN A 236 9.22 1.96 13.51
N GLU A 237 9.69 3.15 13.14
CA GLU A 237 10.07 3.47 11.76
C GLU A 237 11.22 2.61 11.22
N GLU A 238 12.24 2.34 12.04
CA GLU A 238 13.41 1.56 11.63
C GLU A 238 13.34 0.11 12.11
N VAL A 239 13.31 -0.08 13.43
CA VAL A 239 13.37 -1.39 14.08
C VAL A 239 12.27 -1.47 15.15
N PRO A 240 11.45 -2.53 15.18
CA PRO A 240 10.44 -2.67 16.22
C PRO A 240 11.08 -2.94 17.58
N VAL A 241 10.35 -2.59 18.65
CA VAL A 241 10.68 -3.07 19.99
C VAL A 241 10.16 -4.50 20.11
N TYR A 242 11.07 -5.44 20.32
CA TYR A 242 10.75 -6.84 20.61
C TYR A 242 10.51 -7.03 22.10
N PHE A 243 9.32 -7.51 22.48
CA PHE A 243 9.09 -7.94 23.86
C PHE A 243 9.69 -9.32 24.08
N LYS A 244 10.24 -9.59 25.28
CA LYS A 244 10.69 -10.95 25.62
C LYS A 244 9.48 -11.88 25.72
N LYS A 245 9.60 -13.12 25.21
CA LYS A 245 8.53 -14.14 25.27
C LYS A 245 7.95 -14.30 26.68
N THR A 246 8.82 -14.39 27.69
CA THR A 246 8.44 -14.47 29.12
C THR A 246 7.57 -13.32 29.61
N ASP A 247 7.65 -12.16 28.98
CA ASP A 247 6.97 -10.95 29.44
C ASP A 247 5.50 -10.91 28.98
N TYR A 248 5.16 -11.54 27.84
CA TYR A 248 3.81 -11.51 27.27
C TYR A 248 3.13 -12.88 27.15
N GLU A 249 3.89 -13.96 27.08
CA GLU A 249 3.35 -15.32 26.96
C GLU A 249 2.93 -15.82 28.35
N ARG A 250 1.70 -16.31 28.44
CA ARG A 250 1.09 -16.93 29.62
C ARG A 250 0.48 -18.26 29.16
N ASP A 251 0.29 -19.22 30.07
CA ASP A 251 -0.08 -20.61 29.75
C ASP A 251 -1.10 -20.80 28.62
N SER A 252 -2.12 -19.94 28.55
CA SER A 252 -3.18 -20.01 27.52
C SER A 252 -3.47 -18.66 26.84
N MET A 253 -2.58 -17.68 26.98
CA MET A 253 -2.83 -16.31 26.50
C MET A 253 -1.55 -15.59 26.07
N ILE A 254 -1.70 -14.71 25.09
CA ILE A 254 -0.69 -13.72 24.70
C ILE A 254 -1.18 -12.36 25.16
N VAL A 255 -0.45 -11.70 26.06
CA VAL A 255 -0.88 -10.47 26.72
C VAL A 255 0.21 -9.41 26.69
N VAL A 256 -0.07 -8.29 26.03
CA VAL A 256 0.73 -7.07 26.14
C VAL A 256 -0.06 -6.07 26.99
N SER A 257 0.29 -6.01 28.27
CA SER A 257 -0.41 -5.15 29.24
C SER A 257 0.11 -3.72 29.25
N ARG A 258 -0.65 -2.80 29.86
CA ARG A 258 -0.18 -1.45 30.17
C ARG A 258 1.15 -1.45 30.94
N ALA A 259 1.26 -2.29 31.98
CA ALA A 259 2.48 -2.42 32.77
C ALA A 259 3.68 -2.88 31.95
N LEU A 260 3.47 -3.78 30.97
CA LEU A 260 4.53 -4.21 30.06
C LEU A 260 4.99 -3.06 29.16
N LEU A 261 4.06 -2.30 28.59
CA LEU A 261 4.40 -1.13 27.76
C LEU A 261 5.18 -0.09 28.58
N GLU A 262 4.76 0.18 29.82
CA GLU A 262 5.47 1.06 30.75
C GLU A 262 6.87 0.55 31.11
N GLN A 263 7.04 -0.76 31.36
CA GLN A 263 8.35 -1.40 31.58
C GLN A 263 9.32 -1.15 30.42
N TYR A 264 8.82 -1.14 29.19
CA TYR A 264 9.60 -0.86 27.97
C TYR A 264 9.63 0.64 27.61
N LYS A 265 9.12 1.51 28.50
CA LYS A 265 9.07 2.98 28.33
C LYS A 265 8.27 3.45 27.12
N ILE A 266 7.24 2.69 26.75
CA ILE A 266 6.33 3.01 25.65
C ILE A 266 5.13 3.76 26.25
N SER A 267 4.97 5.03 25.87
CA SER A 267 3.86 5.86 26.33
C SER A 267 2.54 5.49 25.65
N LEU A 268 1.43 5.52 26.39
CA LEU A 268 0.07 5.37 25.87
C LEU A 268 -0.54 6.69 25.37
N GLN A 269 0.12 7.82 25.64
CA GLN A 269 -0.36 9.17 25.30
C GLN A 269 0.77 10.06 24.77
N PRO A 270 0.49 11.10 23.97
CA PRO A 270 -0.84 11.46 23.43
C PRO A 270 -1.27 10.55 22.26
N LYS A 271 -0.33 9.82 21.67
CA LYS A 271 -0.57 8.86 20.60
C LYS A 271 -0.49 7.45 21.16
N LEU A 272 -1.57 6.71 21.03
CA LEU A 272 -1.61 5.31 21.43
C LEU A 272 -0.65 4.48 20.54
N PRO A 273 0.22 3.64 21.12
CA PRO A 273 1.16 2.82 20.36
C PRO A 273 0.40 1.65 19.72
N GLU A 274 0.83 1.27 18.53
CA GLU A 274 0.39 0.01 17.93
C GLU A 274 1.09 -1.17 18.61
N VAL A 275 0.36 -2.24 18.89
CA VAL A 275 0.91 -3.53 19.31
C VAL A 275 0.61 -4.55 18.23
N ARG A 276 1.62 -5.30 17.81
CA ARG A 276 1.46 -6.39 16.85
C ARG A 276 1.84 -7.72 17.45
N MET A 277 1.02 -8.73 17.21
CA MET A 277 1.28 -10.11 17.61
C MET A 277 1.28 -10.99 16.37
N TYR A 278 2.24 -11.90 16.27
CA TYR A 278 2.43 -12.77 15.11
C TYR A 278 2.56 -14.21 15.55
N ASN A 279 2.03 -15.12 14.73
CA ASN A 279 2.42 -16.52 14.73
C ASN A 279 2.46 -16.99 13.26
N VAL A 280 3.66 -17.03 12.69
CA VAL A 280 3.94 -17.34 11.29
C VAL A 280 4.80 -18.59 11.22
N GLN A 281 4.27 -19.60 10.54
CA GLN A 281 4.91 -20.89 10.37
C GLN A 281 4.31 -21.62 9.15
N GLN A 282 4.96 -22.70 8.72
CA GLN A 282 4.37 -23.56 7.70
C GLN A 282 3.15 -24.29 8.26
N LEU A 283 2.03 -24.26 7.54
CA LEU A 283 0.78 -24.95 7.89
C LEU A 283 0.36 -25.86 6.71
N PRO A 284 1.01 -27.03 6.53
CA PRO A 284 0.91 -27.80 5.29
C PRO A 284 -0.51 -28.27 4.95
N GLY A 285 -1.02 -27.85 3.80
CA GLY A 285 -2.35 -28.22 3.33
C GLY A 285 -3.48 -27.34 3.88
N LEU A 286 -3.19 -26.32 4.68
CA LEU A 286 -4.16 -25.29 5.05
C LEU A 286 -4.25 -24.24 3.93
N ARG A 287 -5.42 -24.12 3.31
CA ARG A 287 -5.68 -23.17 2.21
C ARG A 287 -6.78 -22.18 2.58
N ASN A 288 -6.75 -21.00 1.97
CA ASN A 288 -7.67 -19.90 2.27
C ASN A 288 -9.07 -20.03 1.63
N ASP A 289 -9.37 -21.12 0.93
CA ASP A 289 -10.67 -21.47 0.34
C ASP A 289 -11.44 -22.56 1.11
N ASN A 290 -10.78 -23.25 2.04
CA ASN A 290 -11.36 -24.33 2.81
C ASN A 290 -10.77 -24.39 4.23
N PHE A 291 -11.32 -23.57 5.13
CA PHE A 291 -10.91 -23.54 6.52
C PHE A 291 -11.99 -22.96 7.44
N THR A 292 -11.85 -23.24 8.72
CA THR A 292 -12.44 -22.48 9.82
C THR A 292 -11.30 -21.94 10.68
N PHE A 293 -11.33 -20.65 10.98
CA PHE A 293 -10.42 -20.02 11.93
C PHE A 293 -11.22 -19.45 13.09
N GLU A 294 -10.74 -19.68 14.31
CA GLU A 294 -11.36 -19.20 15.53
C GLU A 294 -10.32 -18.55 16.45
N THR A 295 -10.64 -17.37 16.97
CA THR A 295 -9.79 -16.67 17.93
C THR A 295 -10.62 -15.80 18.87
N SER A 296 -10.07 -15.50 20.05
CA SER A 296 -10.67 -14.55 20.99
C SER A 296 -9.69 -13.41 21.27
N VAL A 297 -10.17 -12.18 21.15
CA VAL A 297 -9.35 -10.98 21.35
C VAL A 297 -9.95 -10.08 22.43
N ARG A 298 -9.11 -9.27 23.08
CA ARG A 298 -9.53 -8.27 24.05
C ARG A 298 -8.57 -7.08 24.04
N SER A 299 -9.11 -5.88 24.14
CA SER A 299 -8.37 -4.62 24.33
C SER A 299 -9.19 -3.71 25.23
N ASP A 300 -8.72 -3.48 26.46
CA ASP A 300 -9.46 -2.80 27.52
C ASP A 300 -9.08 -1.32 27.68
N PHE A 301 -8.23 -0.77 26.79
CA PHE A 301 -7.79 0.61 26.87
C PHE A 301 -8.66 1.54 26.01
N GLU A 302 -9.57 2.28 26.65
CA GLU A 302 -10.50 3.22 25.98
C GLU A 302 -10.17 4.71 26.22
N GLU A 303 -9.06 5.02 26.89
CA GLU A 303 -8.70 6.38 27.26
C GLU A 303 -8.07 7.19 26.11
N GLY A 304 -8.40 8.48 26.01
CA GLY A 304 -7.79 9.42 25.06
C GLY A 304 -7.89 8.97 23.61
N SER A 305 -6.76 8.82 22.93
CA SER A 305 -6.72 8.32 21.53
C SER A 305 -7.10 6.84 21.37
N GLY A 306 -7.41 6.13 22.46
CA GLY A 306 -7.86 4.73 22.48
C GLY A 306 -9.36 4.50 22.39
N ALA A 307 -10.19 5.55 22.30
CA ALA A 307 -11.66 5.44 22.36
C ALA A 307 -12.27 4.43 21.35
N CYS A 308 -11.61 4.19 20.21
CA CYS A 308 -12.10 3.25 19.21
C CYS A 308 -11.67 1.79 19.41
N GLN A 309 -10.69 1.54 20.29
CA GLN A 309 -10.19 0.19 20.61
C GLN A 309 -10.01 -0.68 19.35
N ARG A 310 -9.34 -0.13 18.33
CA ARG A 310 -9.24 -0.80 17.02
C ARG A 310 -8.40 -2.07 17.14
N ILE A 311 -8.93 -3.14 16.57
CA ILE A 311 -8.28 -4.44 16.45
C ILE A 311 -8.38 -4.86 14.98
N GLU A 312 -7.28 -5.35 14.41
CA GLU A 312 -7.30 -6.06 13.13
C GLU A 312 -6.78 -7.48 13.34
N VAL A 313 -7.57 -8.47 12.93
CA VAL A 313 -7.14 -9.88 12.88
C VAL A 313 -6.83 -10.22 11.43
N LEU A 314 -5.60 -10.62 11.18
CA LEU A 314 -5.08 -10.91 9.85
C LEU A 314 -4.76 -12.40 9.71
N LEU A 315 -5.27 -13.04 8.66
CA LEU A 315 -4.78 -14.33 8.19
C LEU A 315 -3.82 -14.07 7.03
N LEU A 316 -2.57 -14.44 7.22
CA LEU A 316 -1.50 -14.22 6.24
C LEU A 316 -1.50 -15.40 5.26
N CYS A 317 -1.59 -15.11 3.96
CA CYS A 317 -1.60 -16.13 2.91
C CYS A 317 -0.45 -15.90 1.91
N GLU A 318 -0.10 -16.93 1.14
CA GLU A 318 0.86 -16.82 0.04
C GLU A 318 0.22 -15.96 -1.08
N ASN A 319 0.56 -14.68 -1.18
CA ASN A 319 -0.01 -13.71 -2.15
C ASN A 319 -1.46 -13.25 -1.90
N ASP A 320 -1.99 -13.46 -0.70
CA ASP A 320 -3.27 -12.90 -0.30
C ASP A 320 -3.26 -12.57 1.19
N VAL A 321 -4.25 -11.80 1.64
CA VAL A 321 -4.43 -11.50 3.06
C VAL A 321 -5.91 -11.35 3.37
N ILE A 322 -6.32 -11.91 4.51
CA ILE A 322 -7.64 -11.68 5.07
C ILE A 322 -7.44 -10.72 6.24
N ILE A 323 -8.08 -9.55 6.22
CA ILE A 323 -7.98 -8.52 7.25
C ILE A 323 -9.39 -8.27 7.79
N VAL A 324 -9.64 -8.70 9.02
CA VAL A 324 -10.93 -8.52 9.69
C VAL A 324 -10.83 -7.40 10.72
N PRO A 325 -11.57 -6.30 10.55
CA PRO A 325 -11.58 -5.21 11.52
C PRO A 325 -12.53 -5.54 12.67
N LEU A 326 -12.19 -5.08 13.88
CA LEU A 326 -13.08 -4.97 15.03
C LEU A 326 -12.84 -3.62 15.69
N SER A 327 -13.89 -3.02 16.24
CA SER A 327 -13.79 -1.76 16.99
C SER A 327 -14.89 -1.65 18.03
N ALA A 328 -14.77 -0.66 18.91
CA ALA A 328 -15.90 -0.18 19.69
C ALA A 328 -17.08 0.17 18.76
N LYS A 329 -18.33 -0.10 19.20
CA LYS A 329 -19.56 0.12 18.41
C LYS A 329 -19.68 1.53 17.82
N GLY A 330 -19.18 2.55 18.51
CA GLY A 330 -19.21 3.94 18.04
C GLY A 330 -18.22 4.27 16.92
N CYS A 331 -17.27 3.37 16.61
CA CYS A 331 -16.16 3.63 15.68
C CYS A 331 -16.20 2.80 14.39
N ILE A 332 -17.39 2.34 14.00
CA ILE A 332 -17.57 1.53 12.79
C ILE A 332 -17.39 2.31 11.47
N GLY A 333 -17.29 3.64 11.50
CA GLY A 333 -17.31 4.49 10.29
C GLY A 333 -16.09 4.39 9.38
N ASP A 334 -15.00 3.79 9.86
CA ASP A 334 -13.70 3.74 9.18
C ASP A 334 -13.15 2.30 9.12
N LEU A 335 -14.04 1.30 9.13
CA LEU A 335 -13.61 -0.10 9.06
C LEU A 335 -13.35 -0.49 7.60
N SER A 336 -12.43 -1.43 7.42
CA SER A 336 -12.13 -2.03 6.12
C SER A 336 -11.93 -3.53 6.29
N LEU A 337 -12.80 -4.31 5.65
CA LEU A 337 -12.71 -5.77 5.54
C LEU A 337 -12.02 -6.13 4.21
N VAL A 338 -11.03 -7.02 4.27
CA VAL A 338 -10.36 -7.56 3.08
C VAL A 338 -10.38 -9.08 3.17
N ALA A 339 -10.77 -9.77 2.11
CA ALA A 339 -10.64 -11.23 2.00
C ALA A 339 -10.72 -11.67 0.54
N GLY A 340 -9.88 -12.63 0.15
CA GLY A 340 -9.97 -13.26 -1.18
C GLY A 340 -9.87 -12.27 -2.33
N GLY A 341 -9.09 -11.20 -2.21
CA GLY A 341 -8.98 -10.12 -3.21
C GLY A 341 -10.09 -9.07 -3.22
N ALA A 342 -11.21 -9.29 -2.53
CA ALA A 342 -12.23 -8.27 -2.37
C ALA A 342 -11.95 -7.39 -1.14
N ALA A 343 -12.31 -6.11 -1.24
CA ALA A 343 -12.21 -5.14 -0.17
C ALA A 343 -13.52 -4.36 -0.03
N VAL A 344 -14.02 -4.25 1.19
CA VAL A 344 -15.20 -3.45 1.54
C VAL A 344 -14.80 -2.52 2.66
N ASN A 345 -15.13 -1.23 2.53
CA ASN A 345 -15.01 -0.27 3.62
C ASN A 345 -16.39 0.22 4.05
N SER A 346 -16.47 0.85 5.21
CA SER A 346 -17.74 1.35 5.78
C SER A 346 -18.43 2.42 4.93
N ALA A 347 -17.72 3.05 3.99
CA ALA A 347 -18.32 3.99 3.04
C ALA A 347 -19.04 3.29 1.88
N MET A 348 -18.68 2.05 1.57
CA MET A 348 -19.21 1.27 0.44
C MET A 348 -20.12 0.10 0.88
N GLY A 349 -20.13 -0.25 2.15
CA GLY A 349 -20.96 -1.34 2.67
C GLY A 349 -21.15 -1.28 4.18
N ASP A 350 -22.17 -1.99 4.66
CA ASP A 350 -22.47 -2.06 6.09
C ASP A 350 -21.52 -3.02 6.81
N LEU A 351 -20.58 -2.46 7.59
CA LEU A 351 -19.66 -3.19 8.44
C LEU A 351 -20.03 -3.08 9.94
N SER A 352 -21.26 -2.65 10.26
CA SER A 352 -21.71 -2.43 11.64
C SER A 352 -21.65 -3.68 12.51
N GLY A 353 -21.79 -4.87 11.91
CA GLY A 353 -21.65 -6.15 12.61
C GLY A 353 -20.27 -6.40 13.22
N PHE A 354 -19.23 -5.69 12.77
CA PHE A 354 -17.88 -5.74 13.35
C PHE A 354 -17.70 -4.80 14.55
N GLY A 355 -18.70 -3.96 14.86
CA GLY A 355 -18.75 -3.14 16.06
C GLY A 355 -19.10 -3.97 17.30
N CYS A 356 -18.22 -3.99 18.29
CA CYS A 356 -18.33 -4.84 19.47
C CYS A 356 -17.93 -4.07 20.76
N ASP A 357 -17.83 -4.77 21.89
CA ASP A 357 -17.25 -4.25 23.14
C ASP A 357 -15.92 -4.97 23.43
N PRO A 358 -14.77 -4.44 22.96
CA PRO A 358 -13.47 -5.08 23.09
C PRO A 358 -12.93 -5.17 24.53
N ARG A 359 -13.59 -4.52 25.50
CA ARG A 359 -13.23 -4.66 26.93
C ARG A 359 -13.52 -6.06 27.44
N ASN A 360 -14.52 -6.70 26.84
CA ASN A 360 -14.82 -8.12 27.05
C ASN A 360 -14.08 -8.97 26.01
N TRP A 361 -13.99 -10.27 26.26
CA TRP A 361 -13.51 -11.19 25.24
C TRP A 361 -14.47 -11.20 24.05
N VAL A 362 -13.93 -10.95 22.86
CA VAL A 362 -14.65 -10.98 21.60
C VAL A 362 -14.19 -12.19 20.83
N ASP A 363 -15.12 -13.10 20.56
CA ASP A 363 -14.86 -14.31 19.77
C ASP A 363 -15.09 -14.01 18.29
N LEU A 364 -14.05 -14.18 17.48
CA LEU A 364 -14.08 -14.06 16.03
C LEU A 364 -13.98 -15.45 15.42
N LYS A 365 -14.92 -15.76 14.52
CA LYS A 365 -14.85 -16.95 13.67
C LYS A 365 -14.93 -16.56 12.20
N ILE A 366 -14.04 -17.14 11.41
CA ILE A 366 -13.98 -16.96 9.95
C ILE A 366 -14.12 -18.35 9.34
N THR A 367 -15.02 -18.52 8.40
CA THR A 367 -15.10 -19.75 7.60
C THR A 367 -14.92 -19.42 6.12
N SER A 368 -14.28 -20.31 5.39
CA SER A 368 -14.17 -20.27 3.94
C SER A 368 -14.53 -21.64 3.40
N ALA A 369 -15.50 -21.68 2.50
CA ALA A 369 -15.91 -22.87 1.77
C ALA A 369 -16.51 -22.44 0.43
N ASP A 370 -16.22 -23.19 -0.64
CA ASP A 370 -16.76 -22.95 -2.00
C ASP A 370 -16.54 -21.50 -2.50
N GLY A 371 -15.39 -20.91 -2.15
CA GLY A 371 -15.05 -19.54 -2.53
C GLY A 371 -15.87 -18.46 -1.83
N VAL A 372 -16.53 -18.78 -0.72
CA VAL A 372 -17.32 -17.85 0.09
C VAL A 372 -16.76 -17.78 1.51
N TYR A 373 -16.39 -16.56 1.92
CA TYR A 373 -16.02 -16.24 3.29
C TYR A 373 -17.24 -15.83 4.10
N LYS A 374 -17.38 -16.37 5.32
CA LYS A 374 -18.38 -15.95 6.30
C LYS A 374 -17.68 -15.55 7.59
N PHE A 375 -18.12 -14.43 8.15
CA PHE A 375 -17.55 -13.83 9.34
C PHE A 375 -18.58 -13.83 10.47
N TYR A 376 -18.14 -14.17 11.66
CA TYR A 376 -18.98 -14.23 12.85
C TYR A 376 -18.29 -13.53 14.02
N VAL A 377 -19.04 -12.69 14.75
CA VAL A 377 -18.58 -12.05 15.99
C VAL A 377 -19.50 -12.48 17.12
N ASN A 378 -18.93 -13.07 18.17
CA ASN A 378 -19.67 -13.68 19.28
C ASN A 378 -20.79 -14.58 18.78
N GLU A 379 -20.45 -15.52 17.90
CA GLU A 379 -21.33 -16.49 17.24
C GLU A 379 -22.36 -15.93 16.25
N ASN A 380 -22.59 -14.61 16.23
CA ASN A 380 -23.51 -13.98 15.29
C ASN A 380 -22.87 -13.83 13.91
N PRO A 381 -23.54 -14.22 12.80
CA PRO A 381 -23.06 -13.93 11.45
C PRO A 381 -23.12 -12.42 11.20
N VAL A 382 -22.00 -11.83 10.78
CA VAL A 382 -21.87 -10.37 10.62
C VAL A 382 -21.62 -9.93 9.19
N TYR A 383 -21.00 -10.78 8.37
CA TYR A 383 -20.71 -10.45 6.98
C TYR A 383 -20.45 -11.69 6.14
N THR A 384 -20.64 -11.58 4.82
CA THR A 384 -20.29 -12.61 3.85
C THR A 384 -19.66 -11.98 2.63
N LEU A 385 -18.62 -12.61 2.10
CA LEU A 385 -17.86 -12.11 0.96
C LEU A 385 -17.56 -13.26 0.00
N LYS A 386 -17.60 -13.00 -1.31
CA LYS A 386 -17.18 -13.95 -2.33
C LYS A 386 -15.75 -13.68 -2.77
N ALA A 387 -14.91 -14.70 -2.79
CA ALA A 387 -13.54 -14.61 -3.27
C ALA A 387 -13.48 -14.18 -4.74
N GLN A 388 -12.52 -13.32 -5.06
CA GLN A 388 -12.16 -12.87 -6.41
C GLN A 388 -10.82 -13.45 -6.87
N ASN A 389 -9.91 -13.69 -5.92
CA ASN A 389 -8.59 -14.26 -6.19
C ASN A 389 -8.60 -15.79 -6.20
N SER A 390 -7.60 -16.36 -6.86
CA SER A 390 -7.32 -17.79 -6.76
C SER A 390 -6.85 -18.14 -5.35
N PRO A 391 -7.24 -19.30 -4.79
CA PRO A 391 -6.89 -19.65 -3.42
C PRO A 391 -5.40 -19.99 -3.25
N THR A 392 -4.86 -19.69 -2.08
CA THR A 392 -3.45 -19.88 -1.73
C THR A 392 -3.30 -20.43 -0.31
N ALA A 393 -2.08 -20.85 0.07
CA ALA A 393 -1.85 -21.42 1.39
C ALA A 393 -1.87 -20.34 2.48
N ILE A 394 -2.35 -20.69 3.67
CA ILE A 394 -2.27 -19.85 4.86
C ILE A 394 -0.93 -20.12 5.55
N VAL A 395 -0.19 -19.07 5.92
CA VAL A 395 1.14 -19.15 6.54
C VAL A 395 1.18 -18.63 7.97
N GLY A 396 0.03 -18.24 8.52
CA GLY A 396 -0.08 -17.84 9.91
C GLY A 396 -1.05 -16.69 10.14
N VAL A 397 -0.90 -16.08 11.31
CA VAL A 397 -1.77 -15.01 11.80
C VAL A 397 -0.97 -13.80 12.24
N GLN A 398 -1.59 -12.64 12.09
CA GLN A 398 -1.15 -11.39 12.69
C GLN A 398 -2.34 -10.72 13.38
N TYR A 399 -2.09 -10.13 14.53
CA TYR A 399 -3.04 -9.26 15.21
C TYR A 399 -2.43 -7.87 15.31
N ARG A 400 -3.24 -6.84 15.11
CA ARG A 400 -2.87 -5.44 15.33
C ARG A 400 -3.85 -4.84 16.31
N PHE A 401 -3.32 -4.19 17.32
CA PHE A 401 -4.09 -3.53 18.35
C PHE A 401 -3.64 -2.08 18.49
N ALA A 402 -4.59 -1.19 18.73
CA ALA A 402 -4.30 0.13 19.24
C ALA A 402 -4.15 0.04 20.78
N GLY A 403 -2.92 -0.07 21.28
CA GLY A 403 -2.61 -0.12 22.71
C GLY A 403 -2.57 -1.53 23.32
N PRO A 404 -2.76 -1.64 24.66
CA PRO A 404 -2.80 -2.90 25.38
C PRO A 404 -3.75 -3.93 24.77
N ALA A 405 -3.33 -5.19 24.80
CA ALA A 405 -3.94 -6.23 24.01
C ALA A 405 -3.81 -7.61 24.65
N ALA A 406 -4.81 -8.45 24.42
CA ALA A 406 -4.78 -9.85 24.77
C ALA A 406 -5.41 -10.72 23.68
N VAL A 407 -4.81 -11.87 23.43
CA VAL A 407 -5.35 -12.95 22.59
C VAL A 407 -5.41 -14.21 23.43
N ARG A 408 -6.53 -14.93 23.33
CA ARG A 408 -6.67 -16.31 23.78
C ARG A 408 -7.30 -17.10 22.64
N LYS A 409 -6.93 -18.36 22.47
CA LYS A 409 -7.37 -19.22 21.34
C LYS A 409 -6.92 -18.68 19.96
N ALA A 410 -6.25 -19.53 19.21
CA ALA A 410 -6.00 -19.31 17.79
C ALA A 410 -5.93 -20.68 17.12
N LEU A 411 -7.04 -21.07 16.48
CA LEU A 411 -7.24 -22.42 15.97
C LEU A 411 -7.68 -22.37 14.52
N PHE A 412 -6.96 -23.07 13.65
CA PHE A 412 -7.45 -23.42 12.33
C PHE A 412 -7.96 -24.86 12.30
N THR A 413 -9.04 -25.08 11.58
CA THR A 413 -9.61 -26.39 11.28
C THR A 413 -9.84 -26.51 9.78
N THR A 414 -9.43 -27.62 9.17
CA THR A 414 -9.70 -27.95 7.76
C THR A 414 -9.87 -29.46 7.61
N GLY A 415 -11.06 -29.90 7.19
CA GLY A 415 -11.46 -31.31 7.33
C GLY A 415 -11.26 -31.81 8.77
N ASP A 416 -10.55 -32.93 8.93
CA ASP A 416 -10.23 -33.53 10.23
C ASP A 416 -8.94 -32.96 10.87
N ARG A 417 -8.24 -32.03 10.19
CA ARG A 417 -6.98 -31.46 10.69
C ARG A 417 -7.23 -30.21 11.50
N GLN A 418 -6.50 -30.08 12.60
CA GLN A 418 -6.48 -28.90 13.45
C GLN A 418 -5.06 -28.36 13.58
N TYR A 419 -4.91 -27.04 13.49
CA TYR A 419 -3.66 -26.32 13.78
C TYR A 419 -3.92 -25.39 14.96
N LYS A 420 -3.57 -25.85 16.16
CA LYS A 420 -3.68 -25.05 17.39
C LYS A 420 -2.43 -24.20 17.55
N LEU A 421 -2.58 -22.89 17.38
CA LEU A 421 -1.51 -21.91 17.58
C LEU A 421 -1.49 -21.37 19.01
N LEU A 422 -2.67 -21.33 19.67
CA LEU A 422 -2.85 -20.94 21.07
C LEU A 422 -4.04 -21.69 21.67
#